data_AF-A0A6P0DQS3-F1
#
_entry.id   AF-A0A6P0DQS3-F1
#
_cell.length_a   1.000
_cell.length_b   1.000
_cell.length_c   1.000
_cell.angle_alpha   90.00
_cell.angle_beta   90.00
_cell.angle_gamma   90.00
#
_symmetry.space_group_name_H-M   'P 1'
#
loop_
_entity.id
_entity.type
_entity.pdbx_description
1 polymer ?
#
loop_
_entity_poly.entity_id
_entity_poly.type
_entity_poly.pdbx_seq_one_letter_code
_entity_poly.pdbx_strand_id
1 'polypeptide(L)' 'MTNILILGANGQLARNTTRMLLDRTDAHLTLYLRRASRLANPAPERVRIVDGDVLDNAALRLAMAKQ' A
#
# COMPACT_ATOMS: atom_id res chain seq x y z
N MET A 1 -7.83 15.26 1.56
CA MET A 1 -7.73 13.82 1.23
C MET A 1 -6.42 13.30 1.79
N THR A 2 -6.42 12.10 2.37
CA THR A 2 -5.25 11.52 3.05
C THR A 2 -4.74 10.34 2.24
N ASN A 3 -3.47 10.36 1.83
CA ASN A 3 -2.84 9.21 1.19
C ASN A 3 -1.94 8.50 2.19
N ILE A 4 -2.00 7.16 2.20
CA ILE A 4 -1.25 6.34 3.16
C ILE A 4 -0.46 5.29 2.39
N LEU A 5 0.85 5.29 2.59
CA LEU A 5 1.75 4.25 2.10
C LEU A 5 1.93 3.18 3.17
N ILE A 6 1.61 1.93 2.85
CA ILE A 6 1.84 0.76 3.70
C ILE A 6 3.01 -0.03 3.12
N LEU A 7 4.13 -0.05 3.83
CA LEU A 7 5.31 -0.86 3.49
C LEU A 7 5.14 -2.28 4.04
N GLY A 8 5.46 -3.30 3.23
CA GLY A 8 5.26 -4.69 3.62
C GLY A 8 3.77 -5.07 3.61
N ALA A 9 3.02 -4.58 2.61
CA ALA A 9 1.56 -4.62 2.61
C ALA A 9 0.90 -6.01 2.63
N ASN A 10 1.64 -7.10 2.41
CA ASN A 10 1.12 -8.47 2.55
C ASN A 10 1.27 -9.06 3.96
N GLY A 11 1.86 -8.32 4.91
CA GLY A 11 1.97 -8.75 6.30
C GLY A 11 0.61 -8.88 6.98
N GLN A 12 0.50 -9.73 8.02
CA GLN A 12 -0.78 -9.98 8.70
C GLN A 12 -1.40 -8.70 9.27
N LEU A 13 -0.59 -7.87 9.93
CA LEU A 13 -1.04 -6.57 10.44
C LEU A 13 -1.49 -5.66 9.30
N ALA A 14 -0.67 -5.53 8.24
CA ALA A 14 -0.97 -4.68 7.10
C ALA A 14 -2.31 -5.04 6.42
N ARG A 15 -2.64 -6.32 6.31
CA ARG A 15 -3.94 -6.76 5.76
C ARG A 15 -5.13 -6.32 6.61
N ASN A 16 -5.01 -6.40 7.93
CA ASN A 16 -6.05 -5.93 8.85
C ASN A 16 -6.15 -4.40 8.86
N THR A 17 -5.01 -3.70 8.88
CA THR A 17 -4.95 -2.24 8.81
C THR A 17 -5.54 -1.71 7.50
N THR A 18 -5.24 -2.35 6.36
CA THR A 18 -5.80 -1.99 5.05
C THR A 18 -7.33 -2.05 5.08
N ARG A 19 -7.91 -3.15 5.59
CA ARG A 19 -9.37 -3.29 5.74
C ARG A 19 -9.95 -2.20 6.63
N MET A 20 -9.39 -2.03 7.83
CA MET A 20 -9.85 -1.00 8.77
C MET A 20 -9.82 0.42 8.17
N LEU A 21 -8.76 0.77 7.44
CA LEU A 21 -8.63 2.08 6.81
C LEU A 21 -9.66 2.28 5.68
N LEU A 22 -9.91 1.26 4.87
CA LEU A 22 -10.92 1.33 3.81
C LEU A 22 -12.34 1.45 4.40
N ASP A 23 -12.62 0.72 5.49
CA ASP A 23 -13.94 0.68 6.11
C ASP A 23 -14.28 1.96 6.90
N ARG A 24 -13.28 2.62 7.49
CA ARG A 24 -13.51 3.70 8.47
C ARG A 24 -13.07 5.09 8.03
N THR A 25 -12.45 5.20 6.87
CA THR A 25 -11.91 6.47 6.37
C THR A 25 -12.13 6.58 4.87
N ASP A 26 -11.88 7.77 4.32
CA ASP A 26 -11.81 8.03 2.88
C ASP A 26 -10.36 8.07 2.35
N ALA A 27 -9.42 7.47 3.09
CA ALA A 27 -8.01 7.46 2.70
C ALA A 27 -7.78 6.67 1.40
N HIS A 28 -6.81 7.12 0.61
CA HIS A 28 -6.27 6.39 -0.53
C HIS A 28 -5.00 5.65 -0.10
N LEU A 29 -4.90 4.37 -0.43
CA LEU A 29 -3.81 3.51 0.04
C LEU A 29 -2.85 3.16 -1.09
N THR A 30 -1.56 3.30 -0.83
CA THR A 30 -0.51 2.68 -1.64
C THR A 30 0.04 1.48 -0.89
N LEU A 31 -0.18 0.27 -1.41
CA LEU A 31 0.28 -0.98 -0.84
C LEU A 31 1.61 -1.38 -1.50
N TYR A 32 2.72 -1.21 -0.78
CA TYR A 32 4.08 -1.47 -1.27
C TYR A 32 4.62 -2.78 -0.70
N LEU A 33 4.97 -3.72 -1.58
CA LEU A 33 5.41 -5.05 -1.19
C LEU A 33 6.25 -5.71 -2.29
N ARG A 34 7.10 -6.66 -1.90
CA ARG A 34 7.75 -7.57 -2.86
C ARG A 34 6.74 -8.60 -3.35
N ARG A 35 6.80 -8.96 -4.65
CA ARG A 35 5.93 -9.99 -5.26
C ARG A 35 4.45 -9.62 -5.12
N ALA A 36 4.10 -8.44 -5.59
CA ALA A 36 2.78 -7.83 -5.53
C ALA A 36 1.66 -8.70 -6.13
N SER A 37 1.99 -9.58 -7.07
CA SER A 37 1.06 -10.55 -7.65
C SER A 37 0.38 -11.47 -6.62
N ARG A 38 0.92 -11.58 -5.40
CA ARG A 38 0.35 -12.35 -4.29
C ARG A 38 -0.78 -11.64 -3.55
N LEU A 39 -1.01 -10.35 -3.82
CA LEU A 39 -2.01 -9.54 -3.17
C LEU A 39 -3.06 -9.11 -4.18
N ALA A 40 -4.31 -9.54 -3.98
CA ALA A 40 -5.44 -9.03 -4.74
C ALA A 40 -5.78 -7.61 -4.25
N ASN A 41 -6.12 -6.72 -5.18
CA ASN A 41 -6.53 -5.36 -4.85
C ASN A 41 -7.98 -5.35 -4.33
N PRO A 42 -8.23 -5.00 -3.06
CA PRO A 42 -9.58 -5.04 -2.48
C PRO A 42 -10.48 -3.87 -2.93
N ALA A 43 -9.91 -2.77 -3.41
CA ALA A 43 -10.65 -1.54 -3.72
C ALA A 43 -9.89 -0.71 -4.79
N PRO A 44 -9.93 -1.11 -6.07
CA PRO A 44 -9.12 -0.50 -7.15
C PRO A 44 -9.27 1.02 -7.30
N GLU A 45 -10.40 1.59 -6.90
CA GLU A 45 -10.70 3.01 -6.92
C GLU A 45 -9.97 3.82 -5.82
N ARG A 46 -9.57 3.16 -4.74
CA ARG A 46 -8.92 3.78 -3.58
C ARG A 46 -7.58 3.17 -3.22
N VAL A 47 -7.18 2.07 -3.86
CA VAL A 47 -5.97 1.33 -3.54
C VAL A 47 -5.12 1.13 -4.78
N ARG A 48 -3.85 1.50 -4.66
CA ARG A 48 -2.80 1.20 -5.63
C ARG A 48 -1.84 0.17 -5.04
N ILE A 49 -1.52 -0.86 -5.82
CA ILE A 49 -0.48 -1.82 -5.46
C ILE A 49 0.82 -1.48 -6.20
N VAL A 50 1.94 -1.51 -5.50
CA VAL A 50 3.28 -1.26 -6.05
C VAL A 50 4.19 -2.43 -5.68
N ASP A 51 4.75 -3.09 -6.69
CA ASP A 51 5.83 -4.06 -6.48
C ASP A 51 7.13 -3.31 -6.22
N GLY A 52 7.80 -3.61 -5.11
CA GLY A 52 9.08 -3.01 -4.80
C GLY A 52 9.72 -3.51 -3.51
N ASP A 53 11.02 -3.26 -3.41
CA ASP A 53 11.83 -3.55 -2.24
C ASP A 53 12.08 -2.27 -1.43
N VAL A 54 11.92 -2.31 -0.12
CA VAL A 54 12.21 -1.17 0.77
C VAL A 54 13.70 -0.87 0.86
N LEU A 55 14.55 -1.84 0.52
CA LEU A 55 16.00 -1.65 0.45
C LEU A 55 16.45 -0.96 -0.84
N ASP A 56 15.58 -0.87 -1.85
CA ASP A 56 15.81 -0.03 -3.02
C ASP A 56 15.40 1.42 -2.68
N ASN A 57 16.39 2.21 -2.29
CA ASN A 57 16.19 3.60 -1.89
C ASN A 57 15.59 4.47 -3.01
N ALA A 58 15.90 4.19 -4.28
CA ALA A 58 15.38 4.97 -5.39
C ALA A 58 13.89 4.67 -5.59
N ALA A 59 13.52 3.38 -5.62
CA ALA A 59 12.13 2.95 -5.72
C ALA A 59 11.29 3.39 -4.52
N LEU A 60 11.84 3.28 -3.30
CA LEU A 60 11.15 3.70 -2.09
C LEU A 60 10.86 5.21 -2.08
N ARG A 61 11.84 6.04 -2.46
CA ARG A 61 11.64 7.50 -2.58
C ARG A 61 10.55 7.86 -3.59
N LEU A 62 10.48 7.15 -4.72
CA LEU A 62 9.42 7.34 -5.71
C LEU A 62 8.03 6.97 -5.18
N ALA A 63 7.94 5.91 -4.37
CA ALA A 63 6.68 5.52 -3.74
C ALA A 63 6.23 6.54 -2.66
N MET A 64 7.17 7.10 -1.90
CA MET A 64 6.90 8.11 -0.87
C MET A 64 6.49 9.48 -1.46
N ALA A 65 7.01 9.86 -2.62
CA ALA A 65 6.74 11.16 -3.25
C ALA A 65 5.27 11.38 -3.66
N LYS A 66 4.43 10.34 -3.61
CA LYS A 66 3.02 10.36 -4.03
C LYS A 66 2.03 10.20 -2.88
N GLN A 67 2.47 10.49 -1.65
CA GLN A 67 1.63 10.42 -0.45
C GLN A 67 1.31 11.82 0.03
#